data_AF-A0A397E6Y8-F1
#
_entry.id   AF-A0A397E6Y8-F1
#
_cell.length_a   1.000
_cell.length_b   1.000
_cell.length_c   1.000
_cell.angle_alpha   90.00
_cell.angle_beta   90.00
_cell.angle_gamma   90.00
#
_symmetry.space_group_name_H-M   'P 1'
#
loop_
_entity.id
_entity.type
_entity.pdbx_description
1 polymer ?
#
loop_
_entity_poly.entity_id
_entity_poly.type
_entity_poly.pdbx_seq_one_letter_code
_entity_poly.pdbx_strand_id
1 'polypeptide(L)'
;MSDWDSWGDDDNGAIDYPRSGDRVVSFKACCDLTVSDYLCPCGDCPQYLDIELCVQKCCLPPRAKIAVCRILQAYSTYNESRGFQLSMIRMAHKCLLQQRSEENAAFQAFVALVDP
;
A
#
# COMPACT_ATOMS: atom_id res chain seq x y z
N MET A 1 -3.02 35.19 -46.67
CA MET A 1 -1.65 35.47 -46.20
C MET A 1 -1.63 36.90 -45.70
N SER A 2 -0.92 37.12 -44.59
CA SER A 2 -0.69 38.37 -43.84
C SER A 2 -1.75 38.67 -42.77
N ASP A 3 -1.45 38.35 -41.50
CA ASP A 3 -0.59 39.07 -40.53
C ASP A 3 -1.38 40.20 -39.86
N TRP A 4 -2.00 39.87 -38.72
CA TRP A 4 -2.59 40.84 -37.80
C TRP A 4 -1.82 40.80 -36.47
N ASP A 5 -1.07 41.88 -36.28
CA ASP A 5 -0.69 42.58 -35.07
C ASP A 5 0.14 41.92 -33.95
N SER A 6 1.39 42.39 -33.97
CA SER A 6 2.41 42.43 -32.92
C SER A 6 2.07 43.46 -31.83
N TRP A 7 2.05 43.05 -30.57
CA TRP A 7 2.34 43.87 -29.38
C TRP A 7 2.99 42.87 -28.39
N GLY A 8 4.18 43.04 -27.81
CA GLY A 8 4.95 44.23 -27.49
C GLY A 8 5.37 44.09 -26.01
N ASP A 9 6.63 43.70 -25.81
CA ASP A 9 7.55 43.93 -24.68
C ASP A 9 7.15 43.83 -23.18
N ASP A 10 8.06 43.13 -22.48
CA ASP A 10 8.68 43.45 -21.19
C ASP A 10 8.22 42.81 -19.86
N ASP A 11 9.25 42.30 -19.18
CA ASP A 11 9.49 42.29 -17.74
C ASP A 11 9.34 41.00 -16.91
N ASN A 12 10.50 40.66 -16.32
CA ASN A 12 10.75 39.98 -15.06
C ASN A 12 10.39 38.50 -14.84
N GLY A 13 11.47 37.74 -14.66
CA GLY A 13 11.44 36.57 -13.81
C GLY A 13 12.64 35.67 -14.07
N ALA A 14 13.81 36.07 -13.55
CA ALA A 14 14.95 35.18 -13.42
C ALA A 14 14.48 33.84 -12.84
N ILE A 15 14.53 32.78 -13.65
CA ILE A 15 14.32 31.43 -13.15
C ILE A 15 15.56 31.11 -12.32
N ASP A 16 15.40 31.28 -11.01
CA ASP A 16 16.34 30.85 -9.99
C ASP A 16 16.62 29.37 -10.22
N TYR A 17 17.84 29.07 -10.66
CA TYR A 17 18.35 27.70 -10.68
C TYR A 17 18.60 27.28 -9.23
N PRO A 18 17.86 26.31 -8.65
CA PRO A 18 18.28 25.70 -7.41
C PRO A 18 19.58 24.93 -7.67
N ARG A 19 20.64 25.57 -7.20
CA ARG A 19 21.99 25.10 -6.89
C ARG A 19 21.96 23.71 -6.22
N SER A 20 22.59 22.73 -6.87
CA SER A 20 23.15 21.49 -6.30
C SER A 20 22.50 20.98 -5.02
N GLY A 21 21.56 20.04 -5.13
CA GLY A 21 21.09 19.29 -3.97
C GLY A 21 19.93 18.34 -4.20
N ASP A 22 19.09 18.55 -5.22
CA ASP A 22 17.90 17.72 -5.40
C ASP A 22 18.23 16.42 -6.13
N ARG A 23 18.56 15.39 -5.33
CA ARG A 23 18.13 14.04 -5.66
C ARG A 23 16.61 14.04 -5.69
N VAL A 24 16.04 14.41 -6.83
CA VAL A 24 14.71 13.93 -7.20
C VAL A 24 14.90 12.43 -7.38
N VAL A 25 14.81 11.70 -6.26
CA VAL A 25 14.53 10.28 -6.30
C VAL A 25 13.19 10.19 -7.01
N SER A 26 13.26 9.83 -8.29
CA SER A 26 12.13 9.34 -9.03
C SER A 26 11.66 8.13 -8.23
N PHE A 27 10.70 8.35 -7.33
CA PHE A 27 9.96 7.27 -6.72
C PHE A 27 9.25 6.63 -7.89
N LYS A 28 9.90 5.58 -8.39
CA LYS A 28 9.32 4.50 -9.17
C LYS A 28 7.86 4.44 -8.75
N ALA A 29 6.94 4.57 -9.70
CA ALA A 29 5.55 4.22 -9.45
C ALA A 29 5.59 2.75 -8.98
N CYS A 30 5.72 2.55 -7.67
CA CYS A 30 5.45 1.30 -7.03
C CYS A 30 3.99 1.10 -7.37
N CYS A 31 3.71 0.10 -8.19
CA CYS A 31 2.35 -0.39 -8.32
C CYS A 31 1.82 -0.52 -6.89
N ASP A 32 0.86 0.33 -6.51
CA ASP A 32 0.37 0.36 -5.15
C ASP A 32 -0.15 -1.03 -4.84
N LEU A 33 0.53 -1.77 -3.95
CA LEU A 33 0.06 -3.10 -3.57
C LEU A 33 -1.30 -2.90 -2.92
N THR A 34 -2.35 -3.37 -3.58
CA THR A 34 -3.70 -3.33 -3.02
C THR A 34 -4.06 -4.70 -2.50
N VAL A 35 -4.87 -4.75 -1.44
CA VAL A 35 -5.31 -6.04 -0.90
C VAL A 35 -6.09 -6.81 -1.96
N SER A 36 -6.95 -6.14 -2.72
CA SER A 36 -7.79 -6.75 -3.74
C SER A 36 -7.01 -7.47 -4.85
N ASP A 37 -5.86 -6.94 -5.26
CA ASP A 37 -5.03 -7.55 -6.32
C ASP A 37 -4.43 -8.90 -5.91
N TYR A 38 -4.28 -9.13 -4.61
CA TYR A 38 -3.65 -10.33 -4.06
C TYR A 38 -4.65 -11.27 -3.37
N LEU A 39 -5.96 -11.04 -3.48
CA LEU A 39 -6.94 -12.02 -3.00
C LEU A 39 -7.10 -13.15 -4.02
N CYS A 40 -6.91 -14.41 -3.60
CA CYS A 40 -7.20 -15.56 -4.47
C CYS A 40 -8.67 -15.55 -4.92
N PRO A 41 -8.94 -15.68 -6.22
CA PRO A 41 -10.31 -15.76 -6.75
C PRO A 41 -10.92 -17.16 -6.63
N CYS A 42 -10.15 -18.15 -6.14
CA CYS A 42 -10.51 -19.56 -6.13
C CYS A 42 -11.67 -19.91 -5.18
N GLY A 43 -12.01 -19.04 -4.24
CA GLY A 43 -13.18 -19.19 -3.36
C GLY A 43 -13.05 -20.23 -2.23
N ASP A 44 -12.10 -21.17 -2.33
CA ASP A 44 -11.90 -22.26 -1.35
C ASP A 44 -10.40 -22.42 -0.99
N CYS A 45 -9.74 -21.32 -0.63
CA CYS A 45 -8.35 -21.38 -0.17
C CYS A 45 -8.27 -22.05 1.21
N PRO A 46 -7.59 -23.19 1.38
CA PRO A 46 -7.44 -23.82 2.70
C PRO A 46 -6.70 -22.90 3.68
N GLN A 47 -5.68 -22.17 3.20
CA GLN A 47 -4.98 -21.16 4.03
C GLN A 47 -5.90 -20.02 4.49
N TYR A 48 -6.90 -19.63 3.70
CA TYR A 48 -7.81 -18.54 4.07
C TYR A 48 -8.71 -18.96 5.23
N LEU A 49 -9.19 -20.20 5.22
CA LEU A 49 -9.97 -20.78 6.32
C LEU A 49 -9.16 -20.81 7.62
N ASP A 50 -7.89 -21.22 7.55
CA ASP A 50 -7.00 -21.24 8.72
C ASP A 50 -6.77 -19.82 9.27
N ILE A 51 -6.54 -18.84 8.40
CA ILE A 51 -6.38 -17.43 8.77
C ILE A 51 -7.65 -16.91 9.44
N GLU A 52 -8.83 -17.15 8.84
CA GLU A 52 -10.12 -16.73 9.37
C GLU A 52 -10.37 -17.29 10.77
N LEU A 53 -10.16 -18.59 10.97
CA LEU A 53 -10.31 -19.24 12.27
C LEU A 53 -9.37 -18.65 13.33
N CYS A 54 -8.13 -18.36 12.95
CA CYS A 54 -7.15 -17.77 13.87
C CYS A 54 -7.51 -16.33 14.23
N VAL A 55 -7.89 -15.51 13.26
CA VAL A 55 -8.29 -14.11 13.47
C VAL A 55 -9.59 -14.01 14.27
N GLN A 56 -10.55 -14.92 14.05
CA GLN A 56 -11.80 -14.97 14.82
C GLN A 56 -11.55 -15.22 16.31
N LYS A 57 -10.57 -16.06 16.66
CA LYS A 57 -10.18 -16.35 18.05
C LYS A 57 -9.44 -15.19 18.74
N CYS A 58 -8.97 -14.20 17.99
CA CYS A 58 -8.26 -13.05 18.56
C CYS A 58 -9.22 -12.03 19.19
N CYS A 59 -8.79 -11.36 20.25
CA CYS A 59 -9.50 -10.25 20.87
C CYS A 59 -9.28 -8.94 20.09
N LEU A 60 -9.82 -8.87 18.87
CA LEU A 60 -9.81 -7.69 18.01
C LEU A 60 -11.24 -7.15 17.82
N PRO A 61 -11.43 -5.84 17.62
CA PRO A 61 -12.74 -5.30 17.27
C PRO A 61 -13.22 -5.90 15.92
N PRO A 62 -14.53 -6.10 15.72
CA PRO A 62 -15.05 -6.80 14.54
C PRO A 62 -14.58 -6.23 13.20
N ARG A 63 -14.53 -4.90 13.07
CA ARG A 63 -14.03 -4.23 11.85
C ARG A 63 -12.53 -4.52 11.60
N ALA A 64 -11.72 -4.51 12.67
CA ALA A 64 -10.31 -4.84 12.55
C ALA A 64 -10.08 -6.32 12.22
N LYS A 65 -10.92 -7.24 12.71
CA LYS A 65 -10.85 -8.65 12.32
C LYS A 65 -10.98 -8.82 10.80
N ILE A 66 -11.96 -8.16 10.19
CA ILE A 66 -12.20 -8.25 8.74
C ILE A 66 -10.98 -7.73 7.97
N ALA A 67 -10.52 -6.52 8.29
CA ALA A 67 -9.37 -5.92 7.60
C ALA A 67 -8.07 -6.72 7.81
N VAL A 68 -7.78 -7.14 9.04
CA VAL A 68 -6.61 -7.98 9.34
C VAL A 68 -6.68 -9.31 8.61
N CYS A 69 -7.86 -9.93 8.54
CA CYS A 69 -8.04 -11.17 7.79
C CYS A 69 -7.72 -10.97 6.31
N ARG A 70 -8.28 -9.93 5.68
CA ARG A 70 -8.04 -9.61 4.26
C ARG A 70 -6.57 -9.31 3.97
N ILE A 71 -5.89 -8.56 4.84
CA ILE A 71 -4.45 -8.26 4.74
C ILE A 71 -3.61 -9.54 4.77
N LEU A 72 -3.91 -10.46 5.70
CA LEU A 72 -3.16 -11.71 5.85
C LEU A 72 -3.43 -12.70 4.71
N GLN A 73 -4.67 -12.74 4.23
CA GLN A 73 -5.07 -13.50 3.04
C GLN A 73 -4.30 -12.99 1.81
N ALA A 74 -4.34 -11.68 1.55
CA ALA A 74 -3.59 -11.05 0.48
C ALA A 74 -2.08 -11.30 0.61
N TYR A 75 -1.52 -11.22 1.81
CA TYR A 75 -0.10 -11.52 2.02
C TYR A 75 0.25 -12.97 1.72
N SER A 76 -0.62 -13.92 2.08
CA SER A 76 -0.37 -15.34 1.84
C SER A 76 -0.31 -15.68 0.36
N THR A 77 -1.06 -14.96 -0.48
CA THR A 77 -0.95 -15.03 -1.94
C THR A 77 0.25 -14.25 -2.47
N TYR A 78 0.57 -13.09 -1.89
CA TYR A 78 1.73 -12.27 -2.27
C TYR A 78 3.06 -13.02 -2.04
N ASN A 79 3.18 -13.72 -0.91
CA ASN A 79 4.34 -14.53 -0.58
C ASN A 79 3.94 -15.94 -0.12
N GLU A 80 3.60 -16.77 -1.10
CA GLU A 80 3.19 -18.17 -0.91
C GLU A 80 4.27 -19.02 -0.20
N SER A 81 5.54 -18.67 -0.39
CA SER A 81 6.67 -19.43 0.15
C SER A 81 6.78 -19.32 1.68
N ARG A 82 6.39 -18.18 2.25
CA ARG A 82 6.46 -17.94 3.69
C ARG A 82 5.20 -18.40 4.41
N GLY A 83 4.05 -18.24 3.76
CA GLY A 83 2.75 -18.56 4.32
C GLY A 83 2.38 -17.76 5.57
N PHE A 84 1.30 -18.19 6.23
CA PHE A 84 0.73 -17.53 7.40
C PHE A 84 1.38 -17.96 8.72
N GLN A 85 1.63 -16.99 9.61
CA GLN A 85 2.09 -17.23 10.98
C GLN A 85 1.23 -16.45 11.98
N LEU A 86 0.96 -17.02 13.16
CA LEU A 86 0.11 -16.39 14.19
C LEU A 86 0.63 -15.02 14.66
N SER A 87 1.94 -14.80 14.66
CA SER A 87 2.56 -13.52 15.00
C SER A 87 2.15 -12.40 14.05
N MET A 88 1.86 -12.73 12.78
CA MET A 88 1.47 -11.78 11.75
C MET A 88 0.14 -11.08 12.05
N ILE A 89 -0.78 -11.71 12.80
CA ILE A 89 -2.05 -11.07 13.20
C ILE A 89 -1.79 -9.77 13.97
N ARG A 90 -0.88 -9.81 14.95
CA ARG A 90 -0.55 -8.63 15.75
C ARG A 90 0.17 -7.57 14.93
N MET A 91 1.03 -8.00 14.00
CA MET A 91 1.75 -7.09 13.10
C MET A 91 0.79 -6.39 12.13
N ALA A 92 -0.08 -7.14 11.46
CA ALA A 92 -1.10 -6.59 10.56
C ALA A 92 -2.05 -5.62 11.28
N HIS A 93 -2.49 -5.97 12.49
CA HIS A 93 -3.33 -5.06 13.30
C HIS A 93 -2.58 -3.77 13.67
N LYS A 94 -1.30 -3.84 14.02
CA LYS A 94 -0.48 -2.66 14.31
C LYS A 94 -0.35 -1.77 13.07
N CYS A 95 -0.08 -2.35 11.90
CA CYS A 95 -0.03 -1.61 10.63
C CYS A 95 -1.38 -0.94 10.33
N LEU A 96 -2.49 -1.63 10.55
CA LEU A 96 -3.83 -1.07 10.36
C LEU A 96 -4.09 0.15 11.26
N LEU A 97 -3.70 0.08 12.54
CA LEU A 97 -3.83 1.22 13.46
C LEU A 97 -2.94 2.40 13.05
N GLN A 98 -1.71 2.14 12.62
CA GLN A 98 -0.77 3.19 12.17
C GLN A 98 -1.27 3.91 10.92
N GLN A 99 -1.92 3.18 10.02
CA GLN A 99 -2.46 3.73 8.77
C GLN A 99 -3.92 4.19 8.91
N ARG A 100 -4.39 4.46 10.13
CA ARG A 100 -5.74 4.98 10.41
C ARG A 100 -6.87 4.12 9.82
N SER A 101 -6.67 2.81 9.78
CA SER A 101 -7.58 1.81 9.21
C SER A 101 -7.68 1.80 7.66
N GLU A 102 -6.73 2.43 6.96
CA GLU A 102 -6.61 2.30 5.50
C GLU A 102 -6.00 0.93 5.14
N GLU A 103 -6.83 0.04 4.58
CA GLU A 103 -6.47 -1.37 4.33
C GLU A 103 -5.28 -1.53 3.37
N ASN A 104 -5.27 -0.80 2.25
CA ASN A 104 -4.18 -0.89 1.26
C ASN A 104 -2.85 -0.34 1.80
N ALA A 105 -2.89 0.81 2.46
CA ALA A 105 -1.70 1.38 3.11
C ALA A 105 -1.17 0.46 4.22
N ALA A 106 -2.07 -0.15 5.00
CA ALA A 106 -1.72 -1.11 6.02
C ALA A 106 -1.10 -2.38 5.44
N PHE A 107 -1.59 -2.86 4.29
CA PHE A 107 -1.01 -3.99 3.58
C PHE A 107 0.40 -3.69 3.09
N GLN A 108 0.63 -2.54 2.44
CA GLN A 108 1.96 -2.11 2.02
C GLN A 108 2.93 -2.02 3.20
N ALA A 109 2.51 -1.38 4.29
CA ALA A 109 3.31 -1.27 5.50
C ALA A 109 3.60 -2.63 6.15
N PHE A 110 2.64 -3.56 6.07
CA PHE A 110 2.80 -4.92 6.58
C PHE A 110 3.79 -5.72 5.74
N VAL A 111 3.69 -5.67 4.41
CA VAL A 111 4.65 -6.31 3.49
C VAL A 111 6.06 -5.80 3.78
N ALA A 112 6.26 -4.49 3.84
CA ALA A 112 7.57 -3.89 4.13
C ALA A 112 8.13 -4.26 5.52
N LEU A 113 7.27 -4.54 6.50
CA LEU A 113 7.68 -4.94 7.84
C LEU A 113 8.06 -6.43 7.91
N VAL A 114 7.32 -7.27 7.19
CA VAL A 114 7.45 -8.71 7.26
C VAL A 114 8.53 -9.19 6.30
N ASP A 115 8.57 -8.63 5.10
CA ASP A 115 9.44 -8.98 3.96
C ASP A 115 10.31 -7.77 3.53
N PRO A 116 11.33 -7.39 4.32
CA PRO A 116 12.19 -6.24 4.05
C PRO A 116 13.24 -6.45 2.96
#